data_AF-A0A9X0QWS2-F1
#
_entry.id   AF-A0A9X0QWS2-F1
#
_cell.length_a   1.000
_cell.length_b   1.000
_cell.length_c   1.000
_cell.angle_alpha   90.00
_cell.angle_beta   90.00
_cell.angle_gamma   90.00
#
_symmetry.space_group_name_H-M   'P 1'
#
loop_
_entity.id
_entity.type
_entity.pdbx_description
1 polymer ?
#
loop_
_entity_poly.entity_id
_entity_poly.type
_entity_poly.pdbx_seq_one_letter_code
_entity_poly.pdbx_strand_id
1 'polypeptide(L)'
;MEWHGVPPASFRLLPNGGIGVQAEAQGSFVWRRVQGMPACLGWRWRVDQGPPPTDLTQRGGDDRAISISVGFSGWPPQVTMWQRTQHAMAQAAAGSHPLPRSVLTYVWGGTGREPVPFASPYLAGLGKVRVLRPAEAPRGRWFEESVNLAADWRHAFGGEPPPLQEIVISTDVDDTRSRLDARVEAIRFGPCR
;
A
#
# COMPACT_ATOMS: atom_id res chain seq x y z
N MET A 1 -6.19 16.71 -13.49
CA MET A 1 -6.48 16.17 -14.82
C MET A 1 -7.60 15.16 -14.61
N GLU A 2 -8.85 15.60 -14.74
CA GLU A 2 -10.05 14.78 -14.53
C GLU A 2 -10.21 13.82 -15.71
N TRP A 3 -10.35 12.52 -15.40
CA TRP A 3 -10.68 11.51 -16.39
C TRP A 3 -12.20 11.40 -16.50
N HIS A 4 -12.76 11.76 -17.66
CA HIS A 4 -14.19 11.71 -17.92
C HIS A 4 -14.67 10.26 -18.13
N GLY A 5 -15.74 9.86 -17.43
CA GLY A 5 -16.61 8.75 -17.85
C GLY A 5 -16.55 7.43 -17.06
N VAL A 6 -15.73 7.32 -16.02
CA VAL A 6 -15.72 6.13 -15.14
C VAL A 6 -16.03 6.58 -13.70
N PRO A 7 -17.07 6.04 -13.04
CA PRO A 7 -17.44 6.46 -11.68
C PRO A 7 -16.29 6.19 -10.69
N PRO A 8 -15.95 7.14 -9.80
CA PRO A 8 -14.82 7.01 -8.87
C PRO A 8 -14.98 5.76 -7.99
N ALA A 9 -13.89 5.03 -7.74
CA ALA A 9 -13.85 4.01 -6.70
C ALA A 9 -14.39 4.60 -5.39
N SER A 10 -15.39 3.93 -4.83
CA SER A 10 -16.09 4.41 -3.64
C SER A 10 -15.49 3.79 -2.38
N PHE A 11 -14.95 4.65 -1.53
CA PHE A 11 -14.62 4.30 -0.16
C PHE A 11 -15.83 4.63 0.72
N ARG A 12 -16.39 3.62 1.38
CA ARG A 12 -17.48 3.80 2.33
C ARG A 12 -17.01 3.38 3.73
N LEU A 13 -17.18 4.28 4.69
CA LEU A 13 -17.07 3.91 6.11
C LEU A 13 -18.18 2.91 6.44
N LEU A 14 -17.78 1.74 6.94
CA LEU A 14 -18.71 0.71 7.38
C LEU A 14 -19.22 1.04 8.80
N PRO A 15 -20.44 0.62 9.17
CA PRO A 15 -21.02 0.92 10.49
C PRO A 15 -20.18 0.47 11.69
N ASN A 16 -19.26 -0.47 11.49
CA ASN A 16 -18.34 -1.00 12.48
C ASN A 16 -16.97 -0.28 12.53
N GLY A 17 -16.81 0.87 11.85
CA GLY A 17 -15.54 1.60 11.76
C GLY A 17 -14.55 1.01 10.74
N GLY A 18 -14.99 0.05 9.92
CA GLY A 18 -14.24 -0.46 8.77
C GLY A 18 -14.29 0.46 7.56
N ILE A 19 -13.48 0.13 6.55
CA ILE A 19 -13.49 0.77 5.24
C ILE A 19 -13.86 -0.31 4.21
N GLY A 20 -15.01 -0.12 3.57
CA GLY A 20 -15.41 -0.86 2.39
C GLY A 20 -14.91 -0.14 1.15
N VAL A 21 -14.36 -0.89 0.20
CA VAL A 21 -13.89 -0.37 -1.08
C VAL A 21 -14.61 -1.10 -2.20
N GLN A 22 -15.28 -0.33 -3.05
CA GLN A 22 -15.88 -0.83 -4.28
C GLN A 22 -15.31 -0.03 -5.44
N ALA A 23 -14.68 -0.73 -6.39
CA ALA A 23 -14.09 -0.12 -7.58
C ALA A 23 -14.42 -0.96 -8.83
N GLU A 24 -14.56 -0.30 -9.97
CA GLU A 24 -14.68 -0.94 -11.28
C GLU A 24 -13.73 -0.19 -12.23
N ALA A 25 -12.69 -0.87 -12.71
CA ALA A 25 -11.71 -0.33 -13.66
C ALA A 25 -10.94 0.93 -13.18
N GLN A 26 -10.61 1.04 -11.88
CA GLN A 26 -9.91 2.20 -11.32
C GLN A 26 -9.00 1.89 -10.13
N GLY A 27 -7.91 2.64 -10.02
CA GLY A 27 -7.16 2.80 -8.78
C GLY A 27 -7.66 3.97 -7.92
N SER A 28 -7.60 3.83 -6.59
CA SER A 28 -7.93 4.93 -5.66
C SER A 28 -7.33 4.69 -4.29
N PHE A 29 -7.26 5.74 -3.46
CA PHE A 29 -6.67 5.65 -2.13
C PHE A 29 -7.33 6.58 -1.10
N VAL A 30 -7.26 6.17 0.15
CA VAL A 30 -7.52 7.01 1.33
C VAL A 30 -6.33 6.96 2.26
N TRP A 31 -6.04 8.08 2.92
CA TRP A 31 -4.86 8.20 3.78
C TRP A 31 -5.20 8.88 5.10
N ARG A 32 -4.39 8.61 6.13
CA ARG A 32 -4.40 9.36 7.38
C ARG A 32 -2.97 9.60 7.85
N ARG A 33 -2.73 10.75 8.48
CA ARG A 33 -1.47 11.00 9.19
C ARG A 33 -1.36 10.06 10.38
N VAL A 34 -0.15 9.55 10.61
CA VAL A 34 0.22 8.83 11.83
C VAL A 34 1.56 9.36 12.29
N GLN A 35 1.78 9.36 13.60
CA GLN A 35 3.00 9.87 14.21
C GLN A 35 3.49 8.87 15.25
N GLY A 36 4.79 8.92 15.55
CA GLY A 36 5.44 8.07 16.53
C GLY A 36 6.44 7.10 15.91
N MET A 37 7.11 6.35 16.77
CA MET A 37 8.08 5.34 16.34
C MET A 37 7.35 4.11 15.78
N PRO A 38 7.95 3.42 14.79
CA PRO A 38 7.35 2.23 14.19
C PRO A 38 7.07 1.15 15.22
N ALA A 39 5.82 0.73 15.29
CA ALA A 39 5.31 -0.34 16.14
C ALA A 39 4.82 -1.52 15.28
N CYS A 40 4.19 -2.51 15.89
CA CYS A 40 3.44 -3.50 15.11
C CYS A 40 2.14 -2.89 14.59
N LEU A 41 1.81 -3.21 13.34
CA LEU A 41 0.56 -2.85 12.68
C LEU A 41 -0.28 -4.11 12.51
N GLY A 42 -1.50 -4.08 13.00
CA GLY A 42 -2.48 -5.15 12.83
C GLY A 42 -3.72 -4.65 12.11
N TRP A 43 -4.29 -5.51 11.26
CA TRP A 43 -5.56 -5.26 10.59
C TRP A 43 -6.21 -6.58 10.20
N ARG A 44 -7.42 -6.51 9.66
CA ARG A 44 -8.02 -7.62 8.92
C ARG A 44 -8.57 -7.12 7.61
N TRP A 45 -8.52 -7.96 6.59
CA TRP A 45 -9.09 -7.67 5.29
C TRP A 45 -9.82 -8.85 4.69
N ARG A 46 -10.72 -8.56 3.77
CA ARG A 46 -11.49 -9.54 3.00
C ARG A 46 -11.58 -9.03 1.57
N VAL A 47 -11.36 -9.92 0.61
CA VAL A 47 -11.60 -9.67 -0.81
C VAL A 47 -12.67 -10.65 -1.28
N ASP A 48 -13.79 -10.12 -1.75
CA ASP A 48 -14.91 -10.86 -2.34
C ASP A 48 -14.75 -10.96 -3.85
N GLN A 49 -14.34 -9.88 -4.50
CA GLN A 49 -14.01 -9.80 -5.92
C GLN A 49 -12.73 -8.99 -6.10
N GLY A 50 -11.87 -9.38 -7.05
CA GLY A 50 -10.62 -8.70 -7.34
C GLY A 50 -9.96 -9.24 -8.61
N PRO A 51 -8.88 -8.58 -9.06
CA PRO A 51 -8.23 -8.87 -10.34
C PRO A 51 -7.64 -10.29 -10.37
N PRO A 52 -7.34 -10.82 -11.58
CA PRO A 52 -6.51 -12.01 -11.71
C PRO A 52 -5.08 -11.75 -11.20
N PRO A 53 -4.24 -12.81 -11.05
CA PRO A 53 -2.83 -12.64 -10.74
C PRO A 53 -2.10 -11.80 -11.79
N THR A 54 -1.27 -10.88 -11.31
CA THR A 54 -0.52 -9.91 -12.09
C THR A 54 0.90 -9.79 -11.53
N ASP A 55 1.89 -9.43 -12.35
CA ASP A 55 3.26 -9.24 -11.85
C ASP A 55 3.43 -7.84 -11.27
N LEU A 56 3.39 -7.73 -9.95
CA LEU A 56 3.48 -6.45 -9.25
C LEU A 56 4.86 -5.77 -9.36
N THR A 57 5.86 -6.46 -9.92
CA THR A 57 7.21 -5.90 -10.11
C THR A 57 7.32 -5.04 -11.38
N GLN A 58 6.32 -5.08 -12.26
CA GLN A 58 6.27 -4.37 -13.53
C GLN A 58 5.28 -3.20 -13.48
N ARG A 59 5.43 -2.20 -14.35
CA ARG A 59 4.45 -1.10 -14.48
C ARG A 59 3.43 -1.43 -15.57
N GLY A 60 2.18 -1.01 -15.38
CA GLY A 60 1.12 -1.12 -16.39
C GLY A 60 0.56 -2.54 -16.55
N GLY A 61 0.57 -3.27 -15.44
CA GLY A 61 0.00 -4.60 -15.33
C GLY A 61 0.12 -5.14 -13.92
N ASP A 62 0.04 -4.28 -12.90
CA ASP A 62 0.31 -4.56 -11.49
C ASP A 62 -0.94 -4.43 -10.60
N ASP A 63 -2.09 -4.69 -11.20
CA ASP A 63 -3.40 -4.68 -10.55
C ASP A 63 -3.40 -5.50 -9.26
N ARG A 64 -3.93 -4.90 -8.20
CA ARG A 64 -4.04 -5.51 -6.88
C ARG A 64 -5.39 -5.19 -6.26
N ALA A 65 -5.96 -6.18 -5.59
CA ALA A 65 -7.24 -5.99 -4.93
C ALA A 65 -7.17 -4.86 -3.89
N ILE A 66 -6.21 -4.95 -2.96
CA ILE A 66 -6.05 -3.94 -1.92
C ILE A 66 -4.64 -3.93 -1.35
N SER A 67 -4.18 -2.77 -0.89
CA SER A 67 -2.92 -2.61 -0.19
C SER A 67 -3.04 -1.69 1.01
N ILE A 68 -2.16 -1.93 1.99
CA ILE A 68 -1.88 -1.00 3.08
C ILE A 68 -0.43 -0.55 2.94
N SER A 69 -0.23 0.75 2.72
CA SER A 69 1.08 1.38 2.66
C SER A 69 1.35 2.23 3.90
N VAL A 70 2.56 2.14 4.44
CA VAL A 70 3.01 2.92 5.58
C VAL A 70 4.18 3.79 5.15
N GLY A 71 4.00 5.10 5.28
CA GLY A 71 4.99 6.11 4.97
C GLY A 71 5.83 6.47 6.19
N PHE A 72 7.14 6.62 5.97
CA PHE A 72 8.13 7.00 6.97
C PHE A 72 8.77 8.33 6.59
N SER A 73 9.08 9.13 7.60
CA SER A 73 9.60 10.49 7.40
C SER A 73 11.09 10.55 7.07
N GLY A 74 11.83 9.44 7.13
CA GLY A 74 13.27 9.39 6.90
C GLY A 74 13.68 8.66 5.62
N TRP A 75 14.86 9.01 5.13
CA TRP A 75 15.47 8.37 3.96
C TRP A 75 16.08 7.01 4.33
N PRO A 76 16.06 6.04 3.39
CA PRO A 76 16.96 4.88 3.45
C PRO A 76 18.43 5.31 3.53
N PRO A 77 19.32 4.58 4.22
CA PRO A 77 20.74 4.94 4.31
C PRO A 77 21.44 4.95 2.96
N GLN A 78 21.03 4.06 2.06
CA GLN A 78 21.59 3.88 0.72
C GLN A 78 20.92 4.81 -0.33
N VAL A 79 20.19 5.85 0.10
CA VAL A 79 19.50 6.73 -0.84
C VAL A 79 20.49 7.50 -1.71
N THR A 80 20.24 7.52 -3.02
CA THR A 80 21.07 8.23 -3.99
C THR A 80 20.63 9.70 -4.16
N MET A 81 21.52 10.54 -4.68
CA MET A 81 21.17 11.93 -5.04
C MET A 81 20.03 11.98 -6.07
N TRP A 82 20.04 11.08 -7.04
CA TRP A 82 18.99 10.98 -8.06
C TRP A 82 17.61 10.71 -7.45
N GLN A 83 17.50 9.78 -6.51
CA GLN A 83 16.26 9.49 -5.80
C GLN A 83 15.76 10.70 -5.00
N ARG A 84 16.67 11.44 -4.35
CA ARG A 84 16.32 12.67 -3.63
C ARG A 84 15.79 13.75 -4.57
N THR A 85 16.40 13.92 -5.74
CA THR A 85 15.96 14.88 -6.75
C THR A 85 14.57 14.50 -7.30
N GLN A 86 14.36 13.24 -7.66
CA GLN A 86 13.04 12.77 -8.12
C GLN A 86 11.95 12.98 -7.07
N HIS A 87 12.26 12.66 -5.81
CA HIS A 87 11.34 12.90 -4.69
C HIS A 87 11.03 14.39 -4.49
N ALA A 88 12.03 15.27 -4.57
CA ALA A 88 11.82 16.71 -4.45
C ALA A 88 10.89 17.27 -5.56
N MET A 89 11.02 16.78 -6.79
CA MET A 89 10.12 17.11 -7.89
C MET A 89 8.69 16.62 -7.61
N ALA A 90 8.55 15.37 -7.16
CA ALA A 90 7.24 14.83 -6.76
C ALA A 90 6.63 15.63 -5.60
N GLN A 91 7.44 16.04 -4.62
CA GLN A 91 7.00 16.84 -3.48
C GLN A 91 6.50 18.22 -3.92
N ALA A 92 7.15 18.86 -4.90
CA ALA A 92 6.70 20.13 -5.44
C ALA A 92 5.34 20.00 -6.14
N ALA A 93 5.11 18.88 -6.86
CA ALA A 93 3.83 18.59 -7.51
C ALA A 93 2.71 18.22 -6.51
N ALA A 94 3.06 17.62 -5.36
CA ALA A 94 2.11 17.25 -4.30
C ALA A 94 1.59 18.44 -3.47
N GLY A 95 2.07 19.65 -3.74
CA GLY A 95 1.65 20.87 -3.04
C GLY A 95 2.00 20.82 -1.55
N SER A 96 1.00 21.05 -0.69
CA SER A 96 1.18 21.15 0.77
C SER A 96 1.21 19.80 1.51
N HIS A 97 1.01 18.69 0.80
CA HIS A 97 1.05 17.37 1.40
C HIS A 97 2.50 16.85 1.42
N PRO A 98 3.13 16.67 2.59
CA PRO A 98 4.48 16.14 2.67
C PRO A 98 4.48 14.66 2.27
N LEU A 99 5.29 14.30 1.28
CA LEU A 99 5.47 12.93 0.82
C LEU A 99 6.40 12.16 1.75
N PRO A 100 6.13 10.88 2.03
CA PRO A 100 7.06 10.01 2.75
C PRO A 100 8.39 9.89 2.01
N ARG A 101 9.47 9.68 2.77
CA ARG A 101 10.82 9.48 2.23
C ARG A 101 11.19 8.01 2.07
N SER A 102 10.44 7.14 2.73
CA SER A 102 10.43 5.70 2.46
C SER A 102 9.05 5.13 2.75
N VAL A 103 8.68 4.05 2.05
CA VAL A 103 7.35 3.43 2.14
C VAL A 103 7.46 1.91 2.17
N LEU A 104 6.72 1.28 3.08
CA LEU A 104 6.44 -0.16 3.06
C LEU A 104 5.01 -0.39 2.60
N THR A 105 4.80 -1.31 1.66
CA THR A 105 3.47 -1.62 1.11
C THR A 105 3.17 -3.10 1.26
N TYR A 106 2.03 -3.42 1.87
CA TYR A 106 1.54 -4.79 2.08
C TYR A 106 0.34 -5.05 1.19
N VAL A 107 0.39 -6.12 0.40
CA VAL A 107 -0.55 -6.32 -0.72
C VAL A 107 -1.34 -7.62 -0.59
N TRP A 108 -2.65 -7.53 -0.89
CA TRP A 108 -3.45 -8.64 -1.40
C TRP A 108 -3.60 -8.48 -2.92
N GLY A 109 -2.92 -9.34 -3.66
CA GLY A 109 -2.80 -9.28 -5.11
C GLY A 109 -1.50 -9.94 -5.56
N GLY A 110 -1.17 -9.80 -6.83
CA GLY A 110 0.05 -10.39 -7.36
C GLY A 110 -0.03 -11.90 -7.60
N THR A 111 1.07 -12.44 -8.11
CA THR A 111 1.26 -13.86 -8.42
C THR A 111 1.60 -14.72 -7.21
N GLY A 112 2.11 -14.11 -6.12
CA GLY A 112 2.65 -14.83 -4.97
C GLY A 112 4.05 -15.40 -5.19
N ARG A 113 4.69 -15.09 -6.33
CA ARG A 113 6.05 -15.53 -6.68
C ARG A 113 7.05 -14.37 -6.63
N GLU A 114 6.60 -13.18 -6.26
CA GLU A 114 7.43 -11.98 -6.15
C GLU A 114 8.50 -12.14 -5.05
N PRO A 115 9.71 -11.60 -5.24
CA PRO A 115 10.71 -11.55 -4.18
C PRO A 115 10.21 -10.82 -2.94
N VAL A 116 10.56 -11.29 -1.75
CA VAL A 116 10.09 -10.68 -0.49
C VAL A 116 11.23 -9.97 0.24
N PRO A 117 11.12 -8.65 0.48
CA PRO A 117 10.31 -7.67 -0.25
C PRO A 117 10.97 -7.29 -1.60
N PHE A 118 10.18 -6.76 -2.54
CA PHE A 118 10.68 -6.24 -3.81
C PHE A 118 10.56 -4.71 -3.89
N ALA A 119 11.29 -4.08 -4.80
CA ALA A 119 11.21 -2.64 -5.00
C ALA A 119 9.91 -2.26 -5.74
N SER A 120 9.19 -1.27 -5.23
CA SER A 120 8.04 -0.71 -5.94
C SER A 120 8.50 -0.14 -7.27
N PRO A 121 7.87 -0.51 -8.40
CA PRO A 121 8.25 0.04 -9.69
C PRO A 121 7.92 1.54 -9.80
N TYR A 122 7.04 2.08 -8.93
CA TYR A 122 6.58 3.48 -8.95
C TYR A 122 7.39 4.42 -8.07
N LEU A 123 8.01 3.91 -7.00
CA LEU A 123 8.64 4.75 -5.98
C LEU A 123 10.17 4.81 -6.09
N ALA A 124 10.73 4.52 -7.28
CA ALA A 124 12.16 4.67 -7.58
C ALA A 124 13.11 4.11 -6.50
N GLY A 125 12.74 2.99 -5.86
CA GLY A 125 13.52 2.36 -4.78
C GLY A 125 13.29 2.91 -3.36
N LEU A 126 12.48 3.96 -3.20
CA LEU A 126 12.01 4.46 -1.90
C LEU A 126 10.79 3.68 -1.37
N GLY A 127 10.15 2.89 -2.21
CA GLY A 127 9.05 2.00 -1.84
C GLY A 127 9.46 0.54 -1.90
N LYS A 128 9.04 -0.25 -0.91
CA LYS A 128 9.25 -1.69 -0.84
C LYS A 128 7.91 -2.39 -0.64
N VAL A 129 7.67 -3.42 -1.42
CA VAL A 129 6.39 -4.12 -1.47
C VAL A 129 6.57 -5.55 -0.97
N ARG A 130 5.59 -6.01 -0.19
CA ARG A 130 5.47 -7.37 0.30
C ARG A 130 4.07 -7.90 0.01
N VAL A 131 3.97 -8.95 -0.77
CA VAL A 131 2.72 -9.69 -0.94
C VAL A 131 2.46 -10.49 0.34
N LEU A 132 1.34 -10.22 1.01
CA LEU A 132 0.87 -11.02 2.15
C LEU A 132 -0.14 -12.07 1.70
N ARG A 133 -0.91 -11.76 0.66
CA ARG A 133 -1.88 -12.66 0.05
C ARG A 133 -1.80 -12.57 -1.47
N PRO A 134 -1.52 -13.66 -2.20
CA PRO A 134 -1.61 -13.64 -3.66
C PRO A 134 -3.05 -13.41 -4.12
N ALA A 135 -3.24 -13.02 -5.38
CA ALA A 135 -4.59 -12.83 -5.96
C ALA A 135 -5.46 -14.11 -5.93
N GLU A 136 -4.81 -15.29 -5.89
CA GLU A 136 -5.45 -16.61 -5.77
C GLU A 136 -5.80 -17.01 -4.34
N ALA A 137 -5.44 -16.21 -3.33
CA ALA A 137 -5.81 -16.51 -1.95
C ALA A 137 -7.35 -16.64 -1.82
N PRO A 138 -7.85 -17.54 -0.95
CA PRO A 138 -9.29 -17.78 -0.82
C PRO A 138 -10.10 -16.50 -0.60
N ARG A 139 -11.09 -16.28 -1.46
CA ARG A 139 -11.97 -15.10 -1.43
C ARG A 139 -13.14 -15.30 -0.47
N GLY A 140 -13.84 -14.20 -0.14
CA GLY A 140 -15.07 -14.25 0.67
C GLY A 140 -14.88 -14.54 2.15
N ARG A 141 -13.63 -14.54 2.64
CA ARG A 141 -13.30 -14.74 4.06
C ARG A 141 -12.36 -13.66 4.58
N TRP A 142 -12.42 -13.44 5.88
CA TRP A 142 -11.54 -12.50 6.57
C TRP A 142 -10.19 -13.14 6.87
N PHE A 143 -9.13 -12.38 6.67
CA PHE A 143 -7.79 -12.71 7.12
C PHE A 143 -7.29 -11.62 8.05
N GLU A 144 -6.67 -12.04 9.15
CA GLU A 144 -5.98 -11.14 10.07
C GLU A 144 -4.51 -11.10 9.70
N GLU A 145 -3.95 -9.90 9.67
CA GLU A 145 -2.55 -9.65 9.38
C GLU A 145 -1.92 -8.89 10.54
N SER A 146 -0.66 -9.20 10.83
CA SER A 146 0.15 -8.46 11.77
C SER A 146 1.59 -8.39 11.28
N VAL A 147 2.14 -7.18 11.23
CA VAL A 147 3.49 -6.92 10.71
C VAL A 147 4.26 -6.05 11.69
N ASN A 148 5.57 -6.31 11.79
CA ASN A 148 6.48 -5.50 12.58
C ASN A 148 7.13 -4.46 11.67
N LEU A 149 6.62 -3.23 11.71
CA LEU A 149 7.05 -2.16 10.80
C LEU A 149 8.53 -1.82 10.96
N ALA A 150 9.05 -1.86 12.19
CA ALA A 150 10.46 -1.61 12.45
C ALA A 150 11.32 -2.70 11.80
N ALA A 151 11.02 -3.97 12.07
CA ALA A 151 11.78 -5.10 11.52
C ALA A 151 11.71 -5.15 9.99
N ASP A 152 10.51 -4.97 9.42
CA ASP A 152 10.31 -4.95 7.98
C ASP A 152 11.07 -3.80 7.31
N TRP A 153 11.08 -2.60 7.92
CA TRP A 153 11.84 -1.46 7.38
C TRP A 153 13.34 -1.72 7.40
N ARG A 154 13.88 -2.26 8.51
CA ARG A 154 15.30 -2.63 8.60
C ARG A 154 15.68 -3.65 7.54
N HIS A 155 14.85 -4.67 7.35
CA HIS A 155 15.08 -5.70 6.34
C HIS A 155 15.03 -5.13 4.91
N ALA A 156 14.11 -4.20 4.64
CA ALA A 156 13.87 -3.68 3.31
C ALA A 156 14.88 -2.59 2.86
N PHE A 157 15.38 -1.78 3.80
CA PHE A 157 16.19 -0.59 3.51
C PHE A 157 17.58 -0.58 4.17
N GLY A 158 17.80 -1.39 5.21
CA GLY A 158 18.97 -1.31 6.07
C GLY A 158 18.95 -0.09 7.00
N GLY A 159 19.52 -0.20 8.20
CA GLY A 159 19.60 0.90 9.17
C GLY A 159 18.44 0.97 10.16
N GLU A 160 18.31 2.10 10.86
CA GLU A 160 17.27 2.31 11.87
C GLU A 160 16.00 2.95 11.30
N PRO A 161 14.81 2.44 11.68
CA PRO A 161 13.56 2.84 11.06
C PRO A 161 13.12 4.24 11.53
N PRO A 162 12.81 5.16 10.60
CA PRO A 162 12.38 6.51 10.94
C PRO A 162 11.00 6.56 11.61
N PRO A 163 10.59 7.71 12.16
CA PRO A 163 9.22 7.91 12.61
C PRO A 163 8.21 7.75 11.47
N LEU A 164 7.03 7.22 11.83
CA LEU A 164 5.87 7.11 10.96
C LEU A 164 5.38 8.50 10.55
N GLN A 165 4.83 8.58 9.34
CA GLN A 165 4.28 9.81 8.76
C GLN A 165 2.81 9.63 8.36
N GLU A 166 2.50 8.49 7.74
CA GLU A 166 1.15 8.22 7.24
C GLU A 166 0.90 6.74 7.00
N ILE A 167 -0.38 6.42 6.88
CA ILE A 167 -0.86 5.13 6.39
C ILE A 167 -1.88 5.40 5.29
N VAL A 168 -1.77 4.63 4.21
CA VAL A 168 -2.58 4.72 3.01
C VAL A 168 -3.22 3.35 2.76
N ILE A 169 -4.50 3.35 2.46
CA ILE A 169 -5.20 2.18 1.91
C ILE A 169 -5.46 2.49 0.45
N SER A 170 -4.99 1.63 -0.43
CA SER A 170 -5.18 1.82 -1.87
C SER A 170 -5.62 0.54 -2.55
N THR A 171 -6.23 0.72 -3.71
CA THR A 171 -6.67 -0.36 -4.60
C THR A 171 -6.23 -0.01 -6.01
N ASP A 172 -6.01 -1.02 -6.86
CA ASP A 172 -5.56 -0.83 -8.23
C ASP A 172 -6.18 -1.91 -9.12
N VAL A 173 -7.19 -1.54 -9.89
CA VAL A 173 -7.92 -2.48 -10.77
C VAL A 173 -8.21 -1.89 -12.14
N ASP A 174 -7.42 -0.89 -12.55
CA ASP A 174 -7.62 -0.15 -13.80
C ASP A 174 -7.14 -0.93 -15.03
N ASP A 175 -5.99 -1.60 -14.97
CA ASP A 175 -5.40 -2.27 -16.12
C ASP A 175 -6.21 -3.50 -16.56
N THR A 176 -6.74 -4.29 -15.63
CA THR A 176 -7.56 -5.48 -15.94
C THR A 176 -9.05 -5.18 -16.11
N ARG A 177 -9.48 -3.93 -15.85
CA ARG A 177 -10.89 -3.51 -15.80
C ARG A 177 -11.76 -4.38 -14.89
N SER A 178 -11.15 -4.93 -13.84
CA SER A 178 -11.83 -5.86 -12.94
C SER A 178 -12.80 -5.14 -12.01
N ARG A 179 -13.79 -5.90 -11.53
CA ARG A 179 -14.60 -5.49 -10.38
C ARG A 179 -13.88 -5.82 -9.08
N LEU A 180 -13.91 -4.88 -8.15
CA LEU A 180 -13.35 -5.00 -6.83
C LEU A 180 -14.45 -4.86 -5.78
N ASP A 181 -14.51 -5.84 -4.88
CA ASP A 181 -15.21 -5.74 -3.60
C ASP A 181 -14.24 -6.21 -2.51
N ALA A 182 -13.77 -5.26 -1.72
CA ALA A 182 -12.82 -5.50 -0.66
C ALA A 182 -13.16 -4.69 0.59
N ARG A 183 -12.72 -5.20 1.73
CA ARG A 183 -12.95 -4.57 3.05
C ARG A 183 -11.69 -4.63 3.88
N VAL A 184 -11.41 -3.54 4.60
CA VAL A 184 -10.35 -3.47 5.60
C VAL A 184 -10.95 -2.98 6.91
N GLU A 185 -10.59 -3.64 8.00
CA GLU A 185 -11.11 -3.36 9.33
C GLU A 185 -10.01 -3.44 10.39
N ALA A 186 -10.32 -2.92 11.57
CA ALA A 186 -9.52 -3.08 12.79
C ALA A 186 -8.05 -2.65 12.65
N ILE A 187 -7.76 -1.62 11.84
CA ILE A 187 -6.41 -1.08 11.66
C ILE A 187 -5.93 -0.46 12.98
N ARG A 188 -4.93 -1.08 13.59
CA ARG A 188 -4.40 -0.68 14.91
C ARG A 188 -2.89 -0.76 14.94
N PHE A 189 -2.28 0.26 15.53
CA PHE A 189 -0.89 0.22 15.94
C PHE A 189 -0.82 -0.28 17.39
N GLY A 190 0.18 -1.10 17.70
CA GLY A 190 0.35 -1.65 19.04
C GLY A 190 1.68 -2.38 19.22
N PRO A 191 1.93 -2.90 20.43
CA PRO A 191 3.09 -3.73 20.67
C PRO A 191 3.02 -4.99 19.81
N CYS A 192 4.20 -5.47 19.40
CA CYS A 192 4.31 -6.77 18.75
C CYS A 192 3.97 -7.86 19.77
N ARG A 193 3.05 -8.76 19.39
CA ARG A 193 2.66 -9.93 20.19
C ARG A 193 3.39 -11.17 19.70
#